data_AF-A0A4V3GMN1-F1
#
_entry.id   AF-A0A4V3GMN1-F1
#
_cell.length_a   1.000
_cell.length_b   1.000
_cell.length_c   1.000
_cell.angle_alpha   90.00
_cell.angle_beta   90.00
_cell.angle_gamma   90.00
#
_symmetry.space_group_name_H-M   'P 1'
#
loop_
_entity.id
_entity.type
_entity.pdbx_description
1 polymer ?
#
loop_
_entity_poly.entity_id
_entity_poly.type
_entity_poly.pdbx_seq_one_letter_code
_entity_poly.pdbx_strand_id
1 'polypeptide(L)'
;MIIKATLATALLVSSVGLMAPMALAVGGTEDTCAATPAEGTCGTPAGAGGELPGADKAVARALRLVGGHGYYQLCARLAANIWGRPRAGYFSAAEQWRQMVATNNAHPGDRRPPTGALVFWETGGPYGHVAVYVGDGRIVSNDIGDTIPGEGGVYLVDFALIESQWGVTYLGWAPPIYSTT
;
A
#
# COMPACT_ATOMS: atom_id res chain seq x y z
N MET A 1 9.80 5.91 -65.15
CA MET A 1 11.03 5.65 -64.36
C MET A 1 10.55 5.10 -63.02
N ILE A 2 10.36 3.79 -62.77
CA ILE A 2 11.34 2.67 -62.65
C ILE A 2 12.56 3.16 -61.87
N ILE A 3 12.81 2.72 -60.63
CA ILE A 3 13.42 1.42 -60.29
C ILE A 3 12.92 0.87 -58.93
N LYS A 4 12.58 -0.42 -58.92
CA LYS A 4 12.36 -1.30 -57.76
C LYS A 4 13.71 -1.72 -57.17
N ALA A 5 13.83 -1.78 -55.84
CA ALA A 5 14.93 -2.48 -55.16
C ALA A 5 14.37 -3.70 -54.41
N THR A 6 14.71 -4.89 -54.89
CA THR A 6 14.56 -6.17 -54.20
C THR A 6 15.94 -6.64 -53.78
N LEU A 7 16.10 -7.05 -52.51
CA LEU A 7 17.16 -7.97 -52.10
C LEU A 7 16.59 -9.00 -51.14
N ALA A 8 16.75 -10.25 -51.55
CA ALA A 8 16.51 -11.47 -50.78
C ALA A 8 17.80 -11.86 -50.05
N THR A 9 17.71 -12.48 -48.87
CA THR A 9 18.64 -13.56 -48.49
C THR A 9 17.98 -14.45 -47.42
N ALA A 10 17.85 -15.72 -47.75
CA ALA A 10 17.51 -16.81 -46.84
C ALA A 10 18.77 -17.31 -46.12
N LEU A 11 18.64 -17.83 -44.89
CA LEU A 11 19.37 -19.05 -44.51
C LEU A 11 18.69 -19.75 -43.31
N LEU A 12 18.68 -21.07 -43.40
CA LEU A 12 17.93 -22.04 -42.61
C LEU A 12 18.91 -22.83 -41.72
N VAL A 13 18.36 -23.36 -40.61
CA VAL A 13 18.81 -24.48 -39.77
C VAL A 13 20.01 -24.26 -38.84
N SER A 14 19.74 -24.41 -37.53
CA SER A 14 20.69 -24.99 -36.59
C SER A 14 20.00 -26.11 -35.81
N SER A 15 20.61 -27.29 -35.89
CA SER A 15 20.15 -28.58 -35.42
C SER A 15 20.41 -28.84 -33.94
N VAL A 16 19.57 -29.72 -33.41
CA VAL A 16 19.59 -30.42 -32.11
C VAL A 16 20.95 -31.04 -31.78
N GLY A 17 21.34 -31.01 -30.50
CA GLY A 17 22.49 -31.76 -29.99
C GLY A 17 22.59 -31.85 -28.46
N LEU A 18 22.19 -33.03 -27.95
CA LEU A 18 22.67 -33.75 -26.78
C LEU A 18 22.45 -33.25 -25.33
N MET A 19 21.71 -34.10 -24.61
CA MET A 19 21.60 -34.25 -23.16
C MET A 19 22.82 -34.98 -22.54
N ALA A 20 23.02 -34.73 -21.24
CA ALA A 20 23.50 -35.61 -20.14
C ALA A 20 24.66 -35.00 -19.31
N PRO A 21 24.96 -35.49 -18.08
CA PRO A 21 24.09 -35.75 -16.94
C PRO A 21 24.64 -35.15 -15.61
N MET A 22 23.82 -35.24 -14.55
CA MET A 22 24.14 -35.35 -13.11
C MET A 22 25.42 -34.71 -12.52
N ALA A 23 25.21 -33.78 -11.59
CA ALA A 23 26.02 -33.69 -10.37
C ALA A 23 25.12 -33.31 -9.17
N LEU A 24 25.06 -34.22 -8.20
CA LEU A 24 24.59 -34.00 -6.83
C LEU A 24 25.64 -33.20 -6.04
N ALA A 25 25.20 -32.22 -5.23
CA ALA A 25 25.82 -31.80 -3.97
C ALA A 25 24.75 -31.01 -3.17
N VAL A 26 24.04 -31.68 -2.26
CA VAL A 26 24.24 -31.60 -0.80
C VAL A 26 24.15 -30.18 -0.25
N GLY A 27 23.00 -29.92 0.37
CA GLY A 27 22.72 -28.84 1.31
C GLY A 27 21.47 -29.23 2.08
N GLY A 28 21.54 -30.35 2.80
CA GLY A 28 20.49 -30.74 3.73
C GLY A 28 20.52 -29.82 4.94
N THR A 29 19.41 -29.16 5.21
CA THR A 29 18.96 -28.93 6.59
C THR A 29 17.64 -29.66 6.71
N GLU A 30 17.75 -30.90 7.19
CA GLU A 30 16.64 -31.57 7.83
C GLU A 30 16.30 -30.75 9.08
N ASP A 31 15.17 -30.06 9.07
CA ASP A 31 14.46 -29.78 10.32
C ASP A 31 13.13 -30.51 10.22
N THR A 32 13.22 -31.77 10.64
CA THR A 32 12.10 -32.57 11.07
C THR A 32 11.49 -31.86 12.28
N CYS A 33 10.45 -31.06 12.07
CA CYS A 33 9.53 -30.74 13.14
C CYS A 33 8.72 -32.00 13.44
N ALA A 34 9.24 -32.81 14.36
CA ALA A 34 8.48 -33.84 15.03
C ALA A 34 7.21 -33.20 15.62
N ALA A 35 6.06 -33.69 15.17
CA ALA A 35 4.76 -33.22 15.60
C ALA A 35 4.61 -33.35 17.13
N THR A 36 4.36 -32.22 17.79
CA THR A 36 3.63 -32.13 19.07
C THR A 36 2.64 -30.99 18.89
N PRO A 37 1.34 -31.14 19.24
CA PRO A 37 0.34 -30.13 18.91
C PRO A 37 0.41 -29.00 19.94
N ALA A 38 1.00 -27.88 19.55
CA ALA A 38 0.70 -26.59 20.13
C ALA A 38 0.47 -25.62 18.98
N GLU A 39 -0.74 -25.06 18.94
CA GLU A 39 -1.23 -24.13 17.92
C GLU A 39 -0.31 -22.91 17.80
N GLY A 40 0.69 -23.00 16.95
CA GLY A 40 1.50 -21.88 16.48
C GLY A 40 1.13 -21.59 15.05
N THR A 41 0.30 -20.58 14.82
CA THR A 41 0.00 -20.08 13.47
C THR A 41 1.31 -19.61 12.84
N CYS A 42 1.70 -20.20 11.71
CA CYS A 42 2.77 -19.68 10.88
C CYS A 42 2.40 -18.25 10.43
N GLY A 43 2.99 -17.26 11.08
CA GLY A 43 2.88 -15.86 10.68
C GLY A 43 3.70 -15.63 9.41
N THR A 44 3.01 -15.20 8.36
CA THR A 44 3.56 -14.65 7.11
C THR A 44 4.57 -13.53 7.42
N PRO A 45 5.64 -13.34 6.60
CA PRO A 45 6.62 -12.29 6.84
C PRO A 45 5.94 -10.91 6.85
N ALA A 46 6.10 -10.18 7.96
CA ALA A 46 5.66 -8.80 8.06
C ALA A 46 6.39 -7.94 7.02
N GLY A 47 5.62 -7.28 6.15
CA GLY A 47 6.12 -6.18 5.33
C GLY A 47 6.79 -5.11 6.20
N ALA A 48 7.75 -4.37 5.63
CA ALA A 48 8.57 -3.41 6.34
C ALA A 48 7.76 -2.40 7.17
N GLY A 49 8.06 -2.34 8.48
CA GLY A 49 7.29 -1.62 9.49
C GLY A 49 6.29 -2.58 10.13
N GLY A 50 6.48 -2.94 11.41
CA GLY A 50 5.62 -3.93 12.09
C GLY A 50 4.13 -3.59 12.13
N GLU A 51 3.34 -4.28 12.95
CA GLU A 51 1.91 -4.01 13.04
C GLU A 51 1.57 -3.09 14.23
N LEU A 52 0.71 -2.09 14.03
CA LEU A 52 0.17 -1.28 15.14
C LEU A 52 -0.91 -2.05 15.91
N PRO A 53 -1.05 -1.85 17.23
CA PRO A 53 -2.14 -2.45 18.00
C PRO A 53 -3.52 -2.16 17.41
N GLY A 54 -4.29 -3.21 17.13
CA GLY A 54 -5.64 -3.12 16.54
C GLY A 54 -5.66 -2.92 15.02
N ALA A 55 -4.50 -2.96 14.36
CA ALA A 55 -4.42 -2.83 12.91
C ALA A 55 -5.10 -4.01 12.19
N ASP A 56 -5.08 -5.22 12.74
CA ASP A 56 -5.88 -6.36 12.27
C ASP A 56 -7.36 -5.98 12.01
N LYS A 57 -8.01 -5.32 12.98
CA LYS A 57 -9.41 -4.88 12.89
C LYS A 57 -9.57 -3.74 11.90
N ALA A 58 -8.61 -2.81 11.89
CA ALA A 58 -8.60 -1.69 10.97
C ALA A 58 -8.49 -2.17 9.52
N VAL A 59 -7.50 -3.01 9.20
CA VAL A 59 -7.30 -3.61 7.87
C VAL A 59 -8.52 -4.40 7.44
N ALA A 60 -9.07 -5.25 8.31
CA ALA A 60 -10.29 -6.00 8.00
C ALA A 60 -11.47 -5.06 7.66
N ARG A 61 -11.62 -3.92 8.35
CA ARG A 61 -12.63 -2.92 8.01
C ARG A 61 -12.30 -2.18 6.71
N ALA A 62 -11.05 -1.79 6.51
CA ALA A 62 -10.59 -1.10 5.31
C ALA A 62 -10.93 -1.92 4.06
N LEU A 63 -10.61 -3.21 4.06
CA LEU A 63 -10.90 -4.11 2.95
C LEU A 63 -12.40 -4.28 2.68
N ARG A 64 -13.25 -4.26 3.70
CA ARG A 64 -14.72 -4.28 3.51
C ARG A 64 -15.28 -2.98 2.93
N LEU A 65 -14.58 -1.87 3.08
CA LEU A 65 -15.02 -0.57 2.56
C LEU A 65 -14.60 -0.37 1.10
N VAL A 66 -13.61 -1.12 0.59
CA VAL A 66 -13.16 -1.05 -0.81
C VAL A 66 -14.33 -1.33 -1.76
N GLY A 67 -14.46 -0.50 -2.79
CA GLY A 67 -15.60 -0.51 -3.71
C GLY A 67 -16.85 0.21 -3.17
N GLY A 68 -16.80 0.74 -1.94
CA GLY A 68 -17.81 1.67 -1.43
C GLY A 68 -17.62 3.09 -1.96
N HIS A 69 -18.61 3.95 -1.68
CA HIS A 69 -18.65 5.35 -2.15
C HIS A 69 -19.10 6.30 -1.03
N GLY A 70 -19.15 7.60 -1.32
CA GLY A 70 -19.63 8.61 -0.38
C GLY A 70 -18.54 9.20 0.52
N TYR A 71 -17.28 9.02 0.16
CA TYR A 71 -16.12 9.63 0.81
C TYR A 71 -15.51 10.79 0.03
N TYR A 72 -16.27 11.45 -0.83
CA TYR A 72 -15.73 12.50 -1.69
C TYR A 72 -15.19 13.66 -0.85
N GLN A 73 -13.89 13.95 -0.97
CA GLN A 73 -13.17 14.91 -0.12
C GLN A 73 -13.24 14.61 1.40
N LEU A 74 -13.53 13.37 1.78
CA LEU A 74 -13.73 12.94 3.17
C LEU A 74 -12.65 11.93 3.61
N CYS A 75 -11.41 12.11 3.15
CA CYS A 75 -10.27 11.23 3.46
C CYS A 75 -10.06 10.99 4.95
N ALA A 76 -10.11 12.06 5.76
CA ALA A 76 -9.99 11.96 7.23
C ALA A 76 -11.15 11.16 7.86
N ARG A 77 -12.36 11.28 7.31
CA ARG A 77 -13.52 10.50 7.78
C ARG A 77 -13.44 9.04 7.36
N LEU A 78 -12.92 8.74 6.16
CA LEU A 78 -12.63 7.35 5.76
C LEU A 78 -11.61 6.72 6.70
N ALA A 79 -10.48 7.39 6.93
CA ALA A 79 -9.43 6.91 7.83
C ALA A 79 -9.96 6.66 9.24
N ALA A 80 -10.75 7.59 9.79
CA ALA A 80 -11.40 7.42 11.09
C ALA A 80 -12.37 6.23 11.11
N ASN A 81 -13.20 6.07 10.06
CA ASN A 81 -14.14 4.95 9.97
C ASN A 81 -13.41 3.60 9.95
N ILE A 82 -12.32 3.48 9.20
CA ILE A 82 -11.45 2.29 9.19
C ILE A 82 -11.04 1.92 10.63
N TRP A 83 -10.65 2.91 11.43
CA TRP A 83 -10.31 2.75 12.85
C TRP A 83 -11.52 2.70 13.82
N GLY A 84 -12.73 2.56 13.28
CA GLY A 84 -13.96 2.38 14.06
C GLY A 84 -14.49 3.65 14.70
N ARG A 85 -14.08 4.83 14.22
CA ARG A 85 -14.52 6.13 14.71
C ARG A 85 -15.42 6.84 13.69
N PRO A 86 -16.45 7.57 14.14
CA PRO A 86 -17.36 8.27 13.22
C PRO A 86 -16.74 9.51 12.55
N ARG A 87 -15.67 10.07 13.15
CA ARG A 87 -14.96 11.28 12.70
C ARG A 87 -13.51 11.26 13.19
N ALA A 88 -12.64 12.02 12.52
CA ALA A 88 -11.24 12.17 12.90
C ALA A 88 -11.01 13.12 14.09
N GLY A 89 -11.94 14.08 14.30
CA GLY A 89 -11.82 15.13 15.31
C GLY A 89 -10.86 16.27 14.92
N TYR A 90 -10.40 16.28 13.66
CA TYR A 90 -9.62 17.35 13.05
C TYR A 90 -10.41 17.94 11.88
N PHE A 91 -10.24 19.25 11.63
CA PHE A 91 -10.84 19.94 10.49
C PHE A 91 -10.29 19.42 9.16
N SER A 92 -9.01 19.03 9.12
CA SER A 92 -8.40 18.47 7.92
C SER A 92 -7.27 17.47 8.19
N ALA A 93 -6.87 16.73 7.15
CA ALA A 93 -5.71 15.85 7.21
C ALA A 93 -4.41 16.63 7.47
N ALA A 94 -4.27 17.81 6.87
CA ALA A 94 -3.14 18.70 7.10
C ALA A 94 -3.10 19.21 8.55
N GLU A 95 -4.26 19.51 9.17
CA GLU A 95 -4.31 19.85 10.58
C GLU A 95 -3.92 18.67 11.47
N GLN A 96 -4.47 17.48 11.19
CA GLN A 96 -4.10 16.26 11.91
C GLN A 96 -2.59 16.03 11.84
N TRP A 97 -1.98 16.13 10.65
CA TRP A 97 -0.54 16.00 10.48
C TRP A 97 0.24 17.03 11.32
N ARG A 98 -0.12 18.32 11.26
CA ARG A 98 0.53 19.36 12.07
C ARG A 98 0.44 19.06 13.56
N GLN A 99 -0.70 18.55 14.03
CA GLN A 99 -0.85 18.13 15.42
C GLN A 99 0.06 16.94 15.77
N MET A 100 0.18 15.95 14.87
CA MET A 100 1.07 14.81 15.09
C MET A 100 2.54 15.24 15.14
N VAL A 101 2.95 16.21 14.32
CA VAL A 101 4.28 16.82 14.39
C VAL A 101 4.47 17.57 15.70
N ALA A 102 3.53 18.45 16.07
CA ALA A 102 3.61 19.27 17.28
C ALA A 102 3.64 18.44 18.58
N THR A 103 3.05 17.25 18.57
CA THR A 103 3.01 16.32 19.71
C THR A 103 4.07 15.23 19.64
N ASN A 104 5.00 15.32 18.67
CA ASN A 104 6.09 14.35 18.48
C ASN A 104 5.61 12.90 18.27
N ASN A 105 4.44 12.73 17.63
CA ASN A 105 3.88 11.44 17.21
C ASN A 105 4.05 11.16 15.71
N ALA A 106 4.44 12.18 14.93
CA ALA A 106 4.73 12.03 13.51
C ALA A 106 6.10 11.40 13.27
N HIS A 107 6.21 10.67 12.16
CA HIS A 107 7.44 10.15 11.58
C HIS A 107 7.65 10.80 10.20
N PRO A 108 8.19 12.04 10.15
CA PRO A 108 8.32 12.79 8.90
C PRO A 108 9.28 12.11 7.92
N GLY A 109 8.87 12.03 6.66
CA GLY A 109 9.67 11.46 5.56
C GLY A 109 9.91 9.95 5.63
N ASP A 110 9.51 9.27 6.71
CA ASP A 110 9.68 7.83 6.83
C ASP A 110 8.72 7.08 5.88
N ARG A 111 9.29 6.29 4.98
CA ARG A 111 8.56 5.51 3.96
C ARG A 111 8.32 4.06 4.38
N ARG A 112 8.56 3.71 5.64
CA ARG A 112 8.29 2.37 6.20
C ARG A 112 7.22 2.42 7.30
N PRO A 113 5.98 2.86 6.96
CA PRO A 113 4.90 2.90 7.93
C PRO A 113 4.56 1.50 8.42
N PRO A 114 4.26 1.32 9.72
CA PRO A 114 3.69 0.07 10.21
C PRO A 114 2.26 -0.13 9.69
N THR A 115 1.82 -1.39 9.58
CA THR A 115 0.45 -1.73 9.21
C THR A 115 -0.54 -1.05 10.16
N GLY A 116 -1.55 -0.39 9.60
CA GLY A 116 -2.55 0.41 10.30
C GLY A 116 -2.20 1.89 10.46
N ALA A 117 -0.98 2.32 10.15
CA ALA A 117 -0.60 3.72 10.26
C ALA A 117 -1.42 4.64 9.36
N LEU A 118 -1.56 5.89 9.80
CA LEU A 118 -2.05 6.97 8.97
C LEU A 118 -0.88 7.56 8.18
N VAL A 119 -1.02 7.63 6.87
CA VAL A 119 -0.02 8.20 5.95
C VAL A 119 -0.57 9.50 5.37
N PHE A 120 0.28 10.54 5.31
CA PHE A 120 -0.16 11.91 5.02
C PHE A 120 0.56 12.50 3.81
N TRP A 121 -0.16 13.33 3.06
CA TRP A 121 0.38 14.10 1.93
C TRP A 121 -0.03 15.56 1.98
N GLU A 122 0.85 16.41 1.47
CA GLU A 122 0.55 17.79 1.12
C GLU A 122 0.05 17.85 -0.33
N THR A 123 -1.17 18.34 -0.51
CA THR A 123 -1.85 18.37 -1.82
C THR A 123 -1.86 19.74 -2.48
N GLY A 124 -1.10 20.71 -1.95
CA GLY A 124 -1.11 22.11 -2.39
C GLY A 124 -2.31 22.94 -1.90
N GLY A 125 -3.35 22.29 -1.38
CA GLY A 125 -4.50 22.92 -0.73
C GLY A 125 -4.45 22.86 0.80
N PRO A 126 -5.38 23.54 1.51
CA PRO A 126 -5.38 23.62 2.97
C PRO A 126 -5.76 22.31 3.68
N TYR A 127 -6.35 21.35 2.95
CA TYR A 127 -6.90 20.14 3.55
C TYR A 127 -5.90 18.99 3.68
N GLY A 128 -4.91 18.89 2.78
CA GLY A 128 -4.02 17.74 2.68
C GLY A 128 -4.75 16.44 2.33
N HIS A 129 -4.05 15.31 2.44
CA HIS A 129 -4.64 13.98 2.26
C HIS A 129 -4.15 13.00 3.33
N VAL A 130 -5.02 12.06 3.72
CA VAL A 130 -4.68 10.96 4.64
C VAL A 130 -5.27 9.66 4.14
N ALA A 131 -4.51 8.58 4.26
CA ALA A 131 -4.96 7.22 3.98
C ALA A 131 -4.49 6.25 5.08
N VAL A 132 -4.99 5.02 5.07
CA VAL A 132 -4.55 3.97 6.01
C VAL A 132 -3.63 3.00 5.27
N TYR A 133 -2.42 2.81 5.79
CA TYR A 133 -1.50 1.79 5.30
C TYR A 133 -1.96 0.40 5.76
N VAL A 134 -2.14 -0.52 4.82
CA VAL A 134 -2.69 -1.87 5.10
C VAL A 134 -1.65 -2.99 4.96
N GLY A 135 -0.37 -2.62 4.87
CA GLY A 135 0.74 -3.56 4.66
C GLY A 135 1.16 -3.68 3.20
N ASP A 136 2.30 -4.31 2.96
CA ASP A 136 2.81 -4.70 1.64
C ASP A 136 2.82 -3.60 0.56
N GLY A 137 3.12 -2.36 0.97
CA GLY A 137 3.16 -1.22 0.05
C GLY A 137 1.78 -0.75 -0.42
N ARG A 138 0.71 -1.14 0.27
CA ARG A 138 -0.69 -0.85 -0.11
C ARG A 138 -1.36 0.08 0.90
N ILE A 139 -2.29 0.89 0.41
CA ILE A 139 -3.13 1.78 1.21
C ILE A 139 -4.60 1.63 0.82
N VAL A 140 -5.49 1.93 1.75
CA VAL A 140 -6.90 2.21 1.45
C VAL A 140 -7.12 3.72 1.51
N SER A 141 -7.57 4.29 0.40
CA SER A 141 -7.75 5.73 0.18
C SER A 141 -9.07 6.00 -0.54
N ASN A 142 -9.57 7.23 -0.44
CA ASN A 142 -10.68 7.72 -1.26
C ASN A 142 -10.18 8.47 -2.50
N ASP A 143 -11.08 8.72 -3.44
CA ASP A 143 -10.99 9.60 -4.62
C ASP A 143 -9.95 9.21 -5.69
N ILE A 144 -8.91 8.43 -5.33
CA ILE A 144 -7.76 8.11 -6.20
C ILE A 144 -8.14 7.29 -7.44
N GLY A 145 -9.22 6.51 -7.38
CA GLY A 145 -9.72 5.71 -8.49
C GLY A 145 -11.02 6.23 -9.10
N ASP A 146 -11.48 7.44 -8.73
CA ASP A 146 -12.74 7.99 -9.22
C ASP A 146 -12.66 8.18 -10.75
N THR A 147 -13.55 7.51 -11.47
CA THR A 147 -13.74 7.75 -12.92
C THR A 147 -14.80 8.81 -13.18
N ILE A 148 -15.70 9.02 -12.22
CA ILE A 148 -16.70 10.06 -12.20
C ILE A 148 -16.31 11.06 -11.10
N PRO A 149 -16.02 12.33 -11.43
CA PRO A 149 -15.68 13.33 -10.43
C PRO A 149 -16.79 13.47 -9.38
N GLY A 150 -16.42 13.46 -8.09
CA GLY A 150 -17.39 13.67 -7.00
C GLY A 150 -17.95 12.40 -6.37
N GLU A 151 -17.57 11.22 -6.86
CA GLU A 151 -18.11 9.94 -6.39
C GLU A 151 -17.59 9.58 -4.99
N GLY A 152 -16.31 9.84 -4.74
CA GLY A 152 -15.69 9.54 -3.47
C GLY A 152 -15.60 8.05 -3.21
N GLY A 153 -15.18 7.29 -4.21
CA GLY A 153 -14.99 5.86 -4.12
C GLY A 153 -13.86 5.50 -3.15
N VAL A 154 -13.89 4.27 -2.63
CA VAL A 154 -12.87 3.72 -1.73
C VAL A 154 -12.05 2.68 -2.49
N TYR A 155 -10.74 2.86 -2.51
CA TYR A 155 -9.83 2.07 -3.33
C TYR A 155 -8.69 1.49 -2.51
N LEU A 156 -8.35 0.23 -2.80
CA LEU A 156 -7.09 -0.37 -2.39
C LEU A 156 -6.07 -0.17 -3.51
N VAL A 157 -5.04 0.64 -3.26
CA VAL A 157 -4.05 1.03 -4.27
C VAL A 157 -2.64 0.91 -3.72
N ASP A 158 -1.67 0.97 -4.62
CA ASP A 158 -0.26 1.09 -4.24
C ASP A 158 -0.02 2.42 -3.54
N PHE A 159 0.80 2.39 -2.49
CA PHE A 159 1.11 3.56 -1.67
C PHE A 159 1.73 4.69 -2.50
N ALA A 160 2.59 4.34 -3.47
CA ALA A 160 3.23 5.30 -4.37
C ALA A 160 2.26 5.93 -5.39
N LEU A 161 1.05 5.34 -5.58
CA LEU A 161 0.11 5.82 -6.60
C LEU A 161 -0.33 7.26 -6.32
N ILE A 162 -0.57 7.61 -5.06
CA ILE A 162 -1.02 8.95 -4.64
C ILE A 162 -0.06 10.03 -5.15
N GLU A 163 1.24 9.89 -4.89
CA GLU A 163 2.25 10.86 -5.32
C GLU A 163 2.34 10.90 -6.86
N SER A 164 2.38 9.73 -7.51
CA SER A 164 2.55 9.65 -8.96
C SER A 164 1.35 10.18 -9.76
N GLN A 165 0.13 9.98 -9.27
CA GLN A 165 -1.09 10.33 -9.97
C GLN A 165 -1.54 11.77 -9.68
N TRP A 166 -1.35 12.26 -8.45
CA TRP A 166 -1.78 13.61 -8.08
C TRP A 166 -0.64 14.63 -8.07
N GLY A 167 0.63 14.21 -8.19
CA GLY A 167 1.78 15.11 -8.12
C GLY A 167 1.96 15.75 -6.74
N VAL A 168 1.59 15.03 -5.68
CA VAL A 168 1.56 15.53 -4.29
C VAL A 168 2.77 15.05 -3.50
N THR A 169 3.10 15.75 -2.42
CA THR A 169 4.30 15.44 -1.60
C THR A 169 3.92 14.57 -0.41
N TYR A 170 4.54 13.41 -0.27
CA TYR A 170 4.42 12.59 0.95
C TYR A 170 5.10 13.27 2.14
N LEU A 171 4.37 13.38 3.26
CA LEU A 171 4.84 14.04 4.47
C LEU A 171 5.45 13.07 5.48
N GLY A 172 4.91 11.86 5.57
CA GLY A 172 5.27 10.88 6.59
C GLY A 172 4.04 10.14 7.12
N TRP A 173 4.26 9.40 8.21
CA TRP A 173 3.21 8.63 8.86
C TRP A 173 3.06 8.98 10.35
N ALA A 174 1.91 8.67 10.92
CA ALA A 174 1.67 8.74 12.36
C ALA A 174 0.77 7.57 12.81
N PRO A 175 0.81 7.18 14.10
CA PRO A 175 -0.19 6.30 14.68
C PRO A 175 -1.62 6.87 14.52
N PRO A 176 -2.66 6.04 14.60
CA PRO A 176 -4.07 6.42 14.43
C PRO A 176 -4.62 7.16 15.65
N ILE A 177 -4.06 8.33 15.93
CA ILE A 177 -4.46 9.22 17.01
C ILE A 177 -5.54 10.15 16.47
N TYR A 178 -6.71 10.09 17.10
CA TYR A 178 -7.86 10.88 16.75
C TYR A 178 -8.23 11.80 17.91
N SER A 179 -8.71 12.99 17.58
CA SER A 179 -9.17 13.95 18.57
C SER A 179 -10.59 13.60 19.04
N THR A 180 -10.86 13.81 20.33
CA THR A 180 -12.18 13.59 20.93
C THR A 180 -13.10 14.81 20.83
N THR A 181 -12.53 15.97 20.50
CA THR A 181 -13.21 17.27 20.43
C THR A 181 -14.13 17.38 19.21
#